data_AF-A0A7V4H188-F1
#
_entry.id   AF-A0A7V4H188-F1
#
_cell.length_a   1.000
_cell.length_b   1.000
_cell.length_c   1.000
_cell.angle_alpha   90.00
_cell.angle_beta   90.00
_cell.angle_gamma   90.00
#
_symmetry.space_group_name_H-M   'P 1'
#
loop_
_entity.id
_entity.type
_entity.pdbx_description
1 polymer ?
#
loop_
_entity_poly.entity_id
_entity_poly.type
_entity_poly.pdbx_seq_one_letter_code
_entity_poly.pdbx_strand_id
1 'polypeptide(L)'
;MLLLLGALAQPPAPLAVYDDEEETPEEARRPFEEKVARRACTMCHAFVEPQMLTRQNWAEQILPRMSVRLGVAQPDYSSSPEGDLIRARKIYTERPLV
;
A
#
# COMPACT_ATOMS: atom_id res chain seq x y z
N MET A 1 -39.30 4.37 24.82
CA MET A 1 -38.87 4.15 23.42
C MET A 1 -37.43 4.59 23.29
N LEU A 2 -36.48 3.66 23.24
CA LEU A 2 -35.08 3.90 22.87
C LEU A 2 -34.73 2.85 21.81
N LEU A 3 -34.58 3.31 20.57
CA LEU A 3 -34.25 2.48 19.42
C LEU A 3 -32.76 2.12 19.48
N LEU A 4 -32.45 0.84 19.67
CA LEU A 4 -31.14 0.27 19.40
C LEU A 4 -31.05 0.00 17.89
N LEU A 5 -30.50 0.95 17.14
CA LEU A 5 -30.08 0.72 15.76
C LEU A 5 -28.64 0.19 15.78
N GLY A 6 -28.48 -1.01 15.24
CA GLY A 6 -27.27 -1.82 15.31
C GLY A 6 -26.05 -1.19 14.64
N ALA A 7 -24.89 -1.52 15.19
CA ALA A 7 -23.61 -1.31 14.54
C ALA A 7 -23.49 -2.31 13.37
N LEU A 8 -23.83 -1.87 12.16
CA LEU A 8 -23.38 -2.55 10.95
C LEU A 8 -21.87 -2.36 10.86
N ALA A 9 -21.13 -3.46 10.86
CA ALA A 9 -19.70 -3.44 10.57
C ALA A 9 -19.52 -2.78 9.20
N GLN A 10 -18.90 -1.60 9.19
CA GLN A 10 -18.62 -0.87 7.97
C GLN A 10 -17.51 -1.63 7.22
N PRO A 11 -17.70 -2.00 5.95
CA PRO A 11 -16.61 -2.59 5.15
C PRO A 11 -15.43 -1.62 5.10
N PRO A 12 -14.18 -2.11 4.93
CA PRO A 12 -13.02 -1.23 4.83
C PRO A 12 -13.29 -0.18 3.75
N ALA A 13 -13.04 1.08 4.08
CA ALA A 13 -13.31 2.19 3.18
C ALA A 13 -12.67 1.91 1.81
N PRO A 14 -13.41 2.05 0.70
CA PRO A 14 -12.79 1.92 -0.62
C PRO A 14 -11.64 2.92 -0.71
N LEU A 15 -10.50 2.48 -1.26
CA LEU A 15 -9.38 3.36 -1.57
C LEU A 15 -9.95 4.58 -2.30
N ALA A 16 -9.78 5.78 -1.74
CA ALA A 16 -10.29 7.00 -2.33
C ALA A 16 -9.75 7.12 -3.77
N VAL A 17 -10.64 6.91 -4.72
CA VAL A 17 -10.46 7.31 -6.11
C VAL A 17 -10.81 8.79 -6.12
N TYR A 18 -9.85 9.64 -6.47
CA TYR A 18 -10.13 11.05 -6.70
C TYR A 18 -10.79 11.13 -8.08
N ASP A 19 -12.03 11.62 -8.14
CA ASP A 19 -12.93 11.50 -9.30
C ASP A 19 -12.64 12.50 -10.45
N ASP A 20 -11.49 13.17 -10.46
CA ASP A 20 -11.29 14.36 -11.31
C ASP A 20 -10.37 14.16 -12.52
N GLU A 21 -9.81 12.97 -12.74
CA GLU A 21 -8.95 12.68 -13.91
C GLU A 21 -9.60 11.59 -14.77
N GLU A 22 -10.16 11.97 -15.92
CA GLU A 22 -10.64 11.00 -16.92
C GLU A 22 -9.49 10.06 -17.30
N GLU A 23 -9.62 8.77 -16.99
CA GLU A 23 -8.65 7.76 -17.44
C GLU A 23 -8.52 7.83 -18.96
N THR A 24 -7.28 7.94 -19.45
CA THR A 24 -7.04 7.85 -20.89
C THR A 24 -7.49 6.49 -21.44
N PRO A 25 -7.85 6.38 -22.73
CA PRO A 25 -8.19 5.08 -23.33
C PRO A 25 -7.06 4.04 -23.25
N GLU A 26 -5.82 4.47 -23.06
CA GLU A 26 -4.68 3.58 -22.82
C GLU A 26 -4.67 3.06 -21.38
N GLU A 27 -4.87 3.95 -20.41
CA GLU A 27 -5.02 3.59 -19.00
C GLU A 27 -6.18 2.62 -18.78
N ALA A 28 -7.34 2.89 -19.39
CA ALA A 28 -8.51 2.03 -19.31
C ALA A 28 -8.25 0.59 -19.78
N ARG A 29 -7.30 0.39 -20.71
CA ARG A 29 -6.95 -0.93 -21.26
C ARG A 29 -5.86 -1.66 -20.47
N ARG A 30 -5.17 -1.00 -19.53
CA ARG A 30 -4.12 -1.64 -18.73
C ARG A 30 -4.72 -2.72 -17.82
N PRO A 31 -4.02 -3.86 -17.62
CA PRO A 31 -4.41 -4.87 -16.64
C PRO A 31 -4.56 -4.25 -15.25
N PHE A 32 -5.49 -4.79 -14.46
CA PHE A 32 -5.79 -4.27 -13.12
C PHE A 32 -4.55 -4.23 -12.22
N GLU A 33 -3.72 -5.27 -12.27
CA GLU A 33 -2.50 -5.39 -11.48
C GLU A 33 -1.50 -4.29 -11.83
N GLU A 34 -1.41 -3.91 -13.12
CA GLU A 34 -0.55 -2.83 -13.56
C GLU A 34 -1.10 -1.47 -13.14
N LYS A 35 -2.43 -1.27 -13.17
CA LYS A 35 -3.05 -0.06 -12.63
C LYS A 35 -2.72 0.11 -11.14
N VAL A 36 -2.87 -0.96 -10.35
CA VAL A 36 -2.55 -0.95 -8.92
C VAL A 36 -1.06 -0.68 -8.70
N ALA A 37 -0.17 -1.36 -9.43
CA ALA A 37 1.26 -1.16 -9.32
C ALA A 37 1.67 0.28 -9.67
N ARG A 38 1.15 0.83 -10.77
CA ARG A 38 1.42 2.22 -11.16
C ARG A 38 0.92 3.19 -10.10
N ARG A 39 -0.30 3.03 -9.58
CA ARG A 39 -0.83 3.93 -8.54
C ARG A 39 -0.04 3.85 -7.25
N ALA A 40 0.31 2.65 -6.78
CA ALA A 40 1.03 2.49 -5.51
C ALA A 40 2.51 2.89 -5.61
N CYS A 41 3.20 2.52 -6.70
CA CYS A 41 4.65 2.69 -6.82
C CYS A 41 5.08 4.09 -7.31
N THR A 42 4.14 4.94 -7.76
CA THR A 42 4.45 6.35 -8.13
C THR A 42 4.16 7.35 -7.03
N MET A 43 3.63 6.92 -5.87
CA MET A 43 3.26 7.83 -4.78
C MET A 43 4.45 8.61 -4.18
N CYS A 44 5.67 8.06 -4.28
CA CYS A 44 6.85 8.63 -3.63
C CYS A 44 8.01 8.95 -4.59
N HIS A 45 8.09 8.27 -5.73
CA HIS A 45 9.16 8.45 -6.72
C HIS A 45 8.68 7.96 -8.10
N ALA A 46 9.50 8.11 -9.13
CA ALA A 46 9.18 7.62 -10.47
C ALA A 46 8.87 6.10 -10.48
N PHE A 47 8.02 5.68 -11.42
CA PHE A 47 7.68 4.27 -11.62
C PHE A 47 8.91 3.47 -12.06
N VAL A 48 9.12 2.32 -11.43
CA VAL A 48 10.20 1.40 -11.79
C VAL A 48 9.63 0.32 -12.70
N GLU A 49 10.16 0.22 -13.92
CA GLU A 49 9.70 -0.76 -14.90
C GLU A 49 9.96 -2.20 -14.41
N PRO A 50 8.98 -3.13 -14.49
CA PRO A 50 9.08 -4.47 -13.89
C PRO A 50 10.32 -5.27 -14.33
N GLN A 51 10.72 -5.12 -15.59
CA GLN A 51 11.87 -5.81 -16.20
C GLN A 51 13.24 -5.33 -15.70
N MET A 52 13.32 -4.23 -14.93
CA MET A 52 14.59 -3.76 -14.37
C MET A 52 15.14 -4.67 -13.27
N LEU A 53 14.30 -5.54 -12.69
CA LEU A 53 14.68 -6.49 -11.65
C LEU A 53 14.14 -7.88 -11.98
N THR A 54 14.80 -8.91 -11.42
CA THR A 54 14.29 -10.28 -11.55
C THR A 54 13.02 -10.47 -10.71
N ARG A 55 12.17 -11.44 -11.10
CA ARG A 55 11.02 -11.85 -10.30
C ARG A 55 11.41 -12.21 -8.86
N GLN A 56 12.58 -12.83 -8.68
CA GLN A 56 13.11 -13.18 -7.38
C GLN A 56 13.39 -11.94 -6.53
N ASN A 57 14.05 -10.92 -7.10
CA ASN A 57 14.30 -9.67 -6.38
C ASN A 57 13.00 -8.94 -6.01
N TRP A 58 12.02 -8.91 -6.90
CA TRP A 58 10.71 -8.35 -6.57
C TRP A 58 10.07 -9.07 -5.39
N ALA A 59 10.00 -10.40 -5.44
CA ALA A 59 9.32 -11.21 -4.44
C ALA A 59 9.99 -11.18 -3.06
N GLU A 60 11.32 -11.27 -3.02
CA GLU A 60 12.03 -11.45 -1.75
C GLU A 60 12.53 -10.15 -1.15
N GLN A 61 12.64 -9.09 -1.94
CA GLN A 61 13.33 -7.89 -1.51
C GLN A 61 12.48 -6.64 -1.62
N ILE A 62 11.90 -6.36 -2.79
CA ILE A 62 11.25 -5.07 -3.03
C ILE A 62 9.84 -5.04 -2.47
N LEU A 63 9.00 -6.00 -2.85
CA LEU A 63 7.60 -6.04 -2.39
C LEU A 63 7.49 -6.18 -0.86
N PRO A 64 8.29 -7.01 -0.16
CA PRO A 64 8.25 -7.07 1.30
C PRO A 64 8.66 -5.75 1.97
N ARG A 65 9.62 -5.01 1.40
CA ARG A 65 10.01 -3.69 1.94
C ARG A 65 8.97 -2.62 1.65
N MET A 66 8.37 -2.63 0.47
CA MET A 66 7.33 -1.67 0.11
C MET A 66 6.02 -1.91 0.85
N SER A 67 5.64 -3.15 1.13
CA SER A 67 4.40 -3.45 1.85
C SER A 67 4.37 -2.80 3.24
N VAL A 68 5.51 -2.74 3.95
CA VAL A 68 5.62 -2.02 5.23
C VAL A 68 5.51 -0.50 5.02
N ARG A 69 6.18 0.05 4.00
CA ARG A 69 6.16 1.50 3.70
C ARG A 69 4.80 2.02 3.24
N LEU A 70 4.08 1.19 2.48
CA LEU A 70 2.73 1.47 2.01
C LEU A 70 1.66 1.21 3.08
N GLY A 71 2.06 0.73 4.27
CA GLY A 71 1.12 0.44 5.35
C GLY A 71 0.22 -0.77 5.09
N VAL A 72 0.67 -1.72 4.26
CA VAL A 72 0.00 -3.00 3.99
C VAL A 72 0.42 -4.06 5.02
N ALA A 73 1.70 -4.07 5.38
CA ALA A 73 2.27 -5.02 6.34
C ALA A 73 2.79 -4.32 7.59
N GLN A 74 2.82 -5.05 8.71
CA GLN A 74 3.44 -4.55 9.94
C GLN A 74 4.97 -4.62 9.85
N PRO A 75 5.69 -3.62 10.38
CA PRO A 75 7.15 -3.65 10.46
C PRO A 75 7.64 -4.71 11.46
N ASP A 76 8.59 -5.54 11.03
CA ASP A 76 9.39 -6.38 11.93
C ASP A 76 10.63 -5.62 12.40
N TYR A 77 10.51 -5.00 13.58
CA TYR A 77 11.60 -4.26 14.20
C TYR A 77 12.73 -5.16 14.73
N SER A 78 12.51 -6.46 14.91
CA SER A 78 13.56 -7.36 15.44
C SER A 78 14.68 -7.64 14.43
N SER A 79 14.42 -7.36 13.16
CA SER A 79 15.33 -7.59 12.05
C SER A 79 16.45 -6.53 11.91
N SER A 80 16.39 -5.42 12.66
CA SER A 80 17.36 -4.31 12.60
C SER A 80 17.92 -3.99 13.99
N PRO A 81 19.24 -3.73 14.12
CA PRO A 81 19.84 -3.24 15.37
C PRO A 81 19.20 -1.93 15.88
N GLU A 82 18.63 -1.14 14.98
CA GLU A 82 17.96 0.14 15.26
C GLU A 82 16.44 -0.02 15.47
N GLY A 83 15.93 -1.25 15.59
CA GLY A 83 14.51 -1.54 15.67
C GLY A 83 13.75 -0.70 16.70
N ASP A 84 14.29 -0.59 17.91
CA ASP A 84 13.69 0.20 19.00
C ASP A 84 13.63 1.70 18.67
N LEU A 85 14.68 2.24 18.01
CA LEU A 85 14.71 3.63 17.59
C LEU A 85 13.69 3.90 16.48
N ILE A 86 13.57 3.00 15.50
CA ILE A 86 12.60 3.12 14.41
C ILE A 86 11.16 3.07 14.97
N ARG A 87 10.89 2.15 15.91
CA ARG A 87 9.61 2.04 16.60
C ARG A 87 9.29 3.31 17.39
N ALA A 88 10.23 3.80 18.20
CA ALA A 88 10.04 4.99 19.03
C ALA A 88 9.74 6.25 18.20
N ARG A 89 10.28 6.35 16.98
CA ARG A 89 10.02 7.47 16.06
C ARG A 89 8.71 7.37 15.29
N LYS A 90 7.98 6.26 15.39
CA LYS A 90 6.68 6.05 14.71
C LYS A 90 6.75 6.33 13.20
N ILE A 91 7.84 5.89 12.57
CA ILE A 91 8.09 6.10 11.14
C ILE A 91 7.08 5.33 10.28
N TYR A 92 6.72 4.12 10.73
CA TYR A 92 5.72 3.28 10.09
C TYR A 92 4.40 3.33 10.86
N THR A 93 3.30 3.05 10.18
CA THR A 93 2.00 2.96 10.81
C THR A 93 1.95 1.79 11.78
N GLU A 94 1.36 2.00 12.96
CA GLU A 94 1.26 0.95 14.00
C GLU A 94 0.30 -0.18 13.59
N ARG A 95 -0.56 0.05 12.60
CA ARG A 95 -1.50 -0.93 12.01
C ARG A 95 -1.53 -0.77 10.49
N PRO A 96 -1.85 -1.84 9.74
CA PRO A 96 -2.17 -1.71 8.33
C PRO A 96 -3.30 -0.70 8.10
N LEU A 97 -3.21 0.07 7.02
CA LEU A 97 -4.21 1.06 6.63
C LEU A 97 -5.27 0.52 5.66
N VAL A 98 -5.07 -0.71 5.18
CA VAL A 98 -5.93 -1.44 4.23
C VAL A 98 -6.50 -2.71 4.85
#